data_AF-A0A1J1JLU2-F1
#
_entry.id   AF-A0A1J1JLU2-F1
#
_cell.length_a   1.000
_cell.length_b   1.000
_cell.length_c   1.000
_cell.angle_alpha   90.00
_cell.angle_beta   90.00
_cell.angle_gamma   90.00
#
_symmetry.space_group_name_H-M   'P 1'
#
loop_
_entity.id
_entity.type
_entity.pdbx_description
1 polymer ?
#
loop_
_entity_poly.entity_id
_entity_poly.type
_entity_poly.pdbx_seq_one_letter_code
_entity_poly.pdbx_strand_id
1 'polypeptide(L)'
;MGNRQWVFLTKDEKIGYRTSQLLSIAQANVRVFVLASTNLSGDAIALTFVKTLPKMTKFALNNHPPFIAKVYRSGRVISWRNNTEILLRI
;
A
#
# COMPACT_ATOMS: atom_id res chain seq x y z
N MET A 1 1.31 -15.41 -17.94
CA MET A 1 1.64 -15.49 -16.51
C MET A 1 1.20 -14.18 -15.84
N GLY A 2 0.61 -14.23 -14.64
CA GLY A 2 0.41 -13.04 -13.80
C GLY A 2 -1.02 -12.56 -13.56
N ASN A 3 -1.94 -13.42 -13.08
CA ASN A 3 -3.27 -12.98 -12.62
C ASN A 3 -3.37 -12.84 -11.08
N ARG A 4 -2.24 -12.71 -10.39
CA ARG A 4 -2.25 -12.55 -8.93
C ARG A 4 -2.23 -11.05 -8.62
N GLN A 5 -3.42 -10.49 -8.36
CA GLN A 5 -3.60 -9.11 -7.93
C GLN A 5 -3.11 -8.94 -6.48
N TRP A 6 -1.80 -9.09 -6.27
CA TRP A 6 -1.22 -9.10 -4.93
C TRP A 6 -1.45 -7.77 -4.22
N VAL A 7 -2.06 -7.87 -3.04
CA VAL A 7 -2.24 -6.75 -2.10
C VAL A 7 -1.38 -7.03 -0.88
N PHE A 8 -0.54 -6.07 -0.51
CA PHE A 8 0.32 -6.16 0.66
C PHE A 8 -0.11 -5.13 1.70
N LEU A 9 -0.43 -5.59 2.91
CA LEU A 9 -0.81 -4.75 4.04
C LEU A 9 0.36 -4.71 5.03
N THR A 10 0.81 -3.52 5.38
CA THR A 10 1.95 -3.37 6.30
C THR A 10 1.82 -2.16 7.21
N LYS A 11 2.56 -2.19 8.32
CA LYS A 11 2.78 -1.04 9.22
C LYS A 11 4.20 -0.47 9.09
N ASP A 12 5.02 -1.02 8.19
CA ASP A 12 6.38 -0.54 7.98
C ASP A 12 6.35 0.83 7.28
N GLU A 13 6.48 1.89 8.07
CA GLU A 13 6.52 3.26 7.55
C GLU A 13 7.72 3.52 6.63
N LYS A 14 8.76 2.68 6.68
CA LYS A 14 9.95 2.82 5.83
C LYS A 14 9.83 2.05 4.50
N ILE A 15 8.72 1.35 4.25
CA ILE A 15 8.49 0.68 2.96
C ILE A 15 8.57 1.69 1.82
N GLY A 16 9.25 1.36 0.72
CA GLY A 16 9.33 2.23 -0.46
C GLY A 16 10.23 3.46 -0.30
N TYR A 17 11.06 3.52 0.75
CA TYR A 17 12.15 4.49 0.83
C TYR A 17 13.45 3.96 0.18
N ARG A 18 13.68 2.64 0.23
CA ARG A 18 14.88 2.01 -0.32
C ARG A 18 14.64 1.53 -1.75
N THR A 19 15.63 1.71 -2.63
CA THR A 19 15.55 1.28 -4.03
C THR A 19 15.29 -0.23 -4.16
N SER A 20 15.91 -1.06 -3.32
CA SER A 20 15.67 -2.51 -3.33
C SER A 20 14.21 -2.89 -3.05
N GLN A 21 13.55 -2.18 -2.13
CA GLN A 21 12.13 -2.37 -1.86
C GLN A 21 11.26 -1.91 -3.04
N LEU A 22 11.59 -0.76 -3.63
CA LEU A 22 10.88 -0.26 -4.82
C LEU A 22 11.02 -1.24 -6.00
N LEU A 23 12.22 -1.79 -6.21
CA LEU A 23 12.48 -2.80 -7.23
C LEU A 23 11.65 -4.06 -7.01
N SER A 24 11.61 -4.59 -5.78
CA SER A 24 10.76 -5.76 -5.45
C SER A 24 9.27 -5.48 -5.66
N ILE A 25 8.79 -4.31 -5.25
CA ILE A 25 7.38 -3.90 -5.44
C ILE A 25 7.04 -3.77 -6.93
N ALA A 26 7.95 -3.21 -7.72
CA ALA A 26 7.78 -3.05 -9.17
C ALA A 26 7.80 -4.40 -9.90
N GLN A 27 8.79 -5.24 -9.65
CA GLN A 27 8.93 -6.56 -10.29
C GLN A 27 7.74 -7.48 -9.98
N ALA A 28 7.22 -7.42 -8.75
CA ALA A 28 6.07 -8.22 -8.35
C ALA A 28 4.71 -7.55 -8.66
N ASN A 29 4.71 -6.33 -9.23
CA ASN A 29 3.53 -5.54 -9.56
C ASN A 29 2.52 -5.41 -8.39
N VAL A 30 3.04 -5.13 -7.18
CA VAL A 30 2.27 -5.22 -5.92
C VAL A 30 1.53 -3.93 -5.62
N ARG A 31 0.32 -4.08 -5.05
CA ARG A 31 -0.49 -2.99 -4.49
C ARG A 31 -0.22 -2.91 -2.99
N VAL A 32 0.56 -1.93 -2.55
CA VAL A 32 0.94 -1.80 -1.14
C VAL A 32 0.03 -0.80 -0.43
N PHE A 33 -0.53 -1.22 0.71
CA PHE A 33 -1.21 -0.34 1.66
C PHE A 33 -0.43 -0.33 2.97
N VAL A 34 0.07 0.84 3.34
CA VAL A 34 0.82 1.06 4.58
C VAL A 34 -0.02 1.84 5.58
N LEU A 35 -0.08 1.38 6.82
CA LEU A 35 -0.71 2.13 7.90
C LEU A 35 0.10 3.40 8.19
N ALA A 36 -0.57 4.56 8.21
CA ALA A 36 0.08 5.86 8.39
C ALA A 36 0.38 6.23 9.85
N SER A 37 0.01 5.38 10.82
CA SER A 37 0.13 5.67 12.25
C SER A 37 0.94 4.60 12.94
N THR A 38 1.93 5.02 13.72
CA THR A 38 2.94 4.14 14.35
C THR A 38 2.59 3.70 15.77
N ASN A 39 1.55 4.27 16.39
CA ASN A 39 1.24 4.06 17.80
C ASN A 39 -0.17 3.47 18.00
N LEU A 40 -0.46 2.37 17.31
CA LEU A 40 -1.70 1.61 17.47
C LEU A 40 -1.40 0.20 17.98
N SER A 41 -2.24 -0.29 18.88
CA SER A 41 -2.24 -1.69 19.29
C SER A 41 -2.58 -2.60 18.09
N GLY A 42 -2.19 -3.88 18.16
CA GLY A 42 -2.41 -4.83 17.07
C GLY A 42 -3.89 -4.95 16.67
N ASP A 43 -4.80 -4.94 17.65
CA ASP A 43 -6.25 -4.94 17.44
C ASP A 43 -6.72 -3.68 16.70
N ALA A 44 -6.21 -2.50 17.08
CA ALA A 44 -6.55 -1.24 16.43
C ALA A 44 -6.05 -1.18 14.98
N ILE A 45 -4.90 -1.81 14.68
CA ILE A 45 -4.37 -1.97 13.31
C ILE A 45 -5.33 -2.83 12.49
N ALA A 46 -5.66 -4.03 12.98
CA ALA A 46 -6.56 -4.95 12.30
C ALA A 46 -7.93 -4.30 12.03
N LEU A 47 -8.52 -3.66 13.05
CA LEU A 47 -9.78 -2.93 12.95
C LEU A 47 -9.71 -1.79 11.92
N THR A 48 -8.58 -1.08 11.83
CA THR A 48 -8.39 -0.02 10.84
C THR A 48 -8.43 -0.58 9.43
N PHE A 49 -7.74 -1.70 9.16
CA PHE A 49 -7.78 -2.34 7.85
C PHE A 49 -9.16 -2.88 7.51
N VAL A 50 -9.81 -3.59 8.43
CA VAL A 50 -11.16 -4.15 8.22
C VAL A 50 -12.16 -3.04 7.90
N LYS A 51 -12.19 -1.96 8.69
CA LYS A 51 -13.10 -0.81 8.47
C LYS A 51 -12.80 -0.06 7.17
N THR A 52 -11.55 -0.06 6.72
CA THR A 52 -11.13 0.68 5.52
C THR A 52 -11.12 -0.19 4.26
N LEU A 53 -11.39 -1.50 4.40
CA LEU A 53 -11.31 -2.47 3.30
C LEU A 53 -12.13 -2.04 2.06
N PRO A 54 -13.39 -1.57 2.16
CA PRO A 54 -14.14 -1.14 0.97
C PRO A 54 -13.46 0.00 0.21
N LYS A 55 -12.84 0.95 0.93
CA LYS A 55 -12.13 2.08 0.34
C LYS A 55 -10.79 1.65 -0.27
N MET A 56 -10.08 0.71 0.35
CA MET A 56 -8.86 0.13 -0.21
C MET A 56 -9.14 -0.66 -1.48
N THR A 57 -10.22 -1.45 -1.51
CA THR A 57 -10.67 -2.17 -2.71
C THR A 57 -11.01 -1.19 -3.83
N LYS A 58 -11.81 -0.15 -3.53
CA LYS A 58 -12.10 0.90 -4.52
C LYS A 58 -10.83 1.59 -5.00
N PHE A 59 -9.89 1.89 -4.11
CA PHE A 59 -8.61 2.50 -4.48
C PHE A 59 -7.82 1.58 -5.41
N ALA A 60 -7.69 0.30 -5.08
CA ALA A 60 -7.00 -0.68 -5.90
C ALA A 60 -7.63 -0.78 -7.31
N LEU A 61 -8.94 -0.90 -7.41
CA LEU A 61 -9.61 -1.01 -8.72
C LEU A 61 -9.39 0.22 -9.62
N ASN A 62 -9.23 1.41 -9.03
CA ASN A 62 -9.07 2.66 -9.77
C ASN A 62 -7.61 3.10 -9.98
N ASN A 63 -6.62 2.35 -9.46
CA ASN A 63 -5.21 2.71 -9.57
C ASN A 63 -4.39 1.55 -10.15
N HIS A 64 -3.56 1.87 -11.14
CA HIS A 64 -2.67 0.89 -11.76
C HIS A 64 -1.52 0.51 -10.82
N PRO A 65 -1.27 -0.78 -10.57
CA PRO A 65 -0.09 -1.23 -9.84
C PRO A 65 1.19 -1.06 -10.68
N PRO A 66 2.39 -1.10 -10.06
CA PRO A 66 2.61 -1.02 -8.62
C PRO A 66 2.20 0.34 -8.04
N PHE A 67 1.79 0.36 -6.78
CA PHE A 67 1.62 1.60 -6.02
C PHE A 67 1.84 1.36 -4.53
N ILE A 68 2.08 2.45 -3.81
CA ILE A 68 2.04 2.49 -2.34
C ILE A 68 1.03 3.56 -1.90
N ALA A 69 0.07 3.17 -1.08
CA ALA A 69 -0.95 4.05 -0.53
C ALA A 69 -0.94 4.01 1.01
N LYS A 70 -1.21 5.14 1.63
CA LYS A 70 -1.31 5.30 3.09
C LYS A 70 -2.75 5.10 3.56
N VAL A 71 -2.93 4.24 4.55
CA VAL A 71 -4.20 3.98 5.24
C VAL A 71 -4.17 4.67 6.60
N TYR A 72 -5.11 5.58 6.82
CA TYR A 72 -5.21 6.34 8.07
C TYR A 72 -6.31 5.75 8.96
N ARG A 73 -6.18 5.91 10.28
CA ARG A 73 -7.21 5.53 11.27
C ARG A 73 -8.59 6.15 11.00
N SER A 74 -8.61 7.34 10.39
CA SER A 74 -9.85 8.00 9.89
C SER A 74 -10.58 7.23 8.76
N GLY A 75 -10.00 6.13 8.26
CA GLY A 75 -10.49 5.41 7.09
C GLY A 75 -10.19 6.11 5.77
N ARG A 76 -9.24 7.05 5.73
CA ARG A 76 -8.75 7.65 4.48
C ARG A 76 -7.69 6.76 3.86
N VAL A 77 -7.73 6.64 2.54
CA VAL A 77 -6.72 5.96 1.72
C VAL A 77 -6.15 7.00 0.78
N ILE A 78 -4.86 7.30 0.89
CA ILE A 78 -4.21 8.37 0.14
C ILE A 78 -3.04 7.79 -0.65
N SER A 79 -2.94 8.08 -1.94
CA SER A 79 -1.78 7.70 -2.76
C SER A 79 -0.52 8.33 -2.18
N TRP A 80 0.54 7.54 -2.00
CA TRP A 80 1.84 8.05 -1.57
C TRP A 80 2.91 7.89 -2.64
N ARG A 81 2.91 6.77 -3.36
CA ARG A 81 3.70 6.58 -4.58
C ARG A 81 2.85 5.86 -5.63
N ASN A 82 2.66 6.49 -6.78
CA ASN A 82 1.97 5.87 -7.91
C ASN A 82 2.96 5.06 -8.79
N ASN A 83 2.41 4.36 -9.79
CA ASN A 83 3.17 3.54 -10.72
C ASN A 83 4.34 4.31 -11.35
N THR A 84 4.09 5.49 -11.93
CA THR A 84 5.11 6.31 -12.59
C THR A 84 6.23 6.70 -11.62
N GLU A 85 5.89 7.15 -10.42
CA GLU A 85 6.87 7.56 -9.41
C GLU A 85 7.74 6.41 -8.92
N ILE A 86 7.21 5.19 -8.84
CA ILE A 86 7.97 3.99 -8.48
C ILE A 86 8.94 3.63 -9.62
N LEU A 87 8.46 3.62 -10.86
CA LEU A 87 9.26 3.23 -12.02
C LEU A 87 10.37 4.24 -12.38
N LEU A 88 10.19 5.53 -12.06
CA LEU A 88 11.22 6.56 -12.24
C LEU A 88 12.36 6.51 -11.21
N ARG A 89 12.20 5.73 -10.13
CA ARG A 89 13.14 5.67 -9.00
C ARG A 89 13.95 4.38 -8.92
N ILE A 90 13.74 3.47 -9.87
CA ILE A 90 14.47 2.21 -10.03
C ILE A 90 15.35 2.29 -11.27
#